data_AF-A0A9P1G6L1-F1
#
_entry.id   AF-A0A9P1G6L1-F1
#
_cell.length_a   1.000
_cell.length_b   1.000
_cell.length_c   1.000
_cell.angle_alpha   90.00
_cell.angle_beta   90.00
_cell.angle_gamma   90.00
#
_symmetry.space_group_name_H-M   'P 1'
#
loop_
_entity.id
_entity.type
_entity.pdbx_description
1 polymer ?
#
loop_
_entity_poly.entity_id
_entity_poly.type
_entity_poly.pdbx_seq_one_letter_code
_entity_poly.pdbx_strand_id
1 'polypeptide(L)'
;MRASAVGLVDEEDPRELREATAARQERTAFYTFLCCLSARLVFLVAHGLTCFAASVSLQDIESGIANWWLIFLPIWIGCACCLVLLIVSWFASCKYIKLCLSERVVRINDNPSILTEVLPDITTTIPGLIFLVLAFYSEFYLCEYLATSQAGEPSSLTSYMVLSTCVALLSICQGTLFTENSALWISLGAGLLVSSLSFAASRGEQKSAFLQALIVLPFVLAVATLLTASIHRLKRYAAVLRREEQTFQKIEVALLGILFICLASVAYKVFMDKLSEAAVEGCLVGIFLCLLAFPRARLCMWEAKHGHLADRSNWSEALPL
;
A
#
# COMPACT_ATOMS: atom_id res chain seq x y z
N MET A 1 -32.90 -63.29 18.81
CA MET A 1 -32.95 -62.71 17.44
C MET A 1 -33.16 -61.20 17.56
N ARG A 2 -32.10 -60.40 17.39
CA ARG A 2 -32.18 -58.93 17.27
C ARG A 2 -31.95 -58.59 15.81
N ALA A 3 -32.99 -58.08 15.13
CA ALA A 3 -32.88 -57.57 13.77
C ALA A 3 -32.13 -56.23 13.84
N SER A 4 -30.95 -56.18 13.24
CA SER A 4 -30.15 -54.96 13.12
C SER A 4 -30.78 -54.11 12.02
N ALA A 5 -31.36 -52.97 12.39
CA ALA A 5 -31.80 -51.95 11.44
C ALA A 5 -30.56 -51.30 10.82
N VAL A 6 -30.16 -51.78 9.65
CA VAL A 6 -29.18 -51.12 8.80
C VAL A 6 -29.87 -49.87 8.27
N GLY A 7 -29.61 -48.73 8.91
CA GLY A 7 -30.03 -47.44 8.40
C GLY A 7 -29.38 -47.22 7.04
N LEU A 8 -30.21 -47.02 6.02
CA LEU A 8 -29.81 -46.45 4.74
C LEU A 8 -29.18 -45.10 5.05
N VAL A 9 -27.85 -45.04 4.99
CA VAL A 9 -27.12 -43.77 4.99
C VAL A 9 -27.47 -43.14 3.65
N ASP A 10 -28.24 -42.04 3.68
CA ASP A 10 -28.51 -41.23 2.50
C ASP A 10 -27.16 -40.89 1.85
N GLU A 11 -26.94 -41.43 0.66
CA GLU A 11 -25.79 -41.12 -0.17
C GLU A 11 -25.99 -39.67 -0.65
N GLU A 12 -25.43 -38.70 0.09
CA GLU A 12 -25.43 -37.29 -0.30
C GLU A 12 -24.91 -37.16 -1.74
N ASP A 13 -25.66 -36.47 -2.60
CA ASP A 13 -25.29 -36.28 -4.00
C ASP A 13 -23.89 -35.62 -4.08
N PRO A 14 -22.89 -36.28 -4.68
CA PRO A 14 -21.55 -35.74 -4.83
C PRO A 14 -21.50 -34.36 -5.51
N ARG A 15 -22.56 -33.95 -6.23
CA ARG A 15 -22.68 -32.63 -6.83
C ARG A 15 -22.97 -31.53 -5.82
N GLU A 16 -23.91 -31.74 -4.90
CA GLU A 16 -24.26 -30.74 -3.87
C GLU A 16 -23.07 -30.49 -2.94
N LEU A 17 -22.33 -31.55 -2.57
CA LEU A 17 -21.12 -31.43 -1.77
C LEU A 17 -20.02 -30.62 -2.50
N ARG A 18 -19.90 -30.78 -3.83
CA ARG A 18 -18.94 -30.02 -4.64
C ARG A 18 -19.31 -28.54 -4.76
N GLU A 19 -20.58 -28.22 -4.98
CA GLU A 19 -21.06 -26.84 -5.06
C GLU A 19 -20.92 -26.11 -3.73
N ALA A 20 -21.28 -26.76 -2.62
CA ALA A 20 -21.11 -26.21 -1.27
C ALA A 20 -19.63 -25.96 -0.94
N THR A 21 -18.74 -26.84 -1.42
CA THR A 21 -17.29 -26.69 -1.21
C THR A 21 -16.70 -25.55 -2.03
N ALA A 22 -17.08 -25.44 -3.31
CA ALA A 22 -16.65 -24.34 -4.19
C ALA A 22 -17.09 -22.97 -3.64
N ALA A 23 -18.36 -22.83 -3.22
CA ALA A 23 -18.86 -21.60 -2.61
C ALA A 23 -18.09 -21.20 -1.33
N ARG A 24 -17.64 -22.20 -0.54
CA ARG A 24 -16.83 -21.96 0.66
C ARG A 24 -15.41 -21.51 0.32
N GLN A 25 -14.79 -22.08 -0.72
CA GLN A 25 -13.46 -21.70 -1.21
C GLN A 25 -13.44 -20.23 -1.66
N GLU A 26 -14.36 -19.84 -2.54
CA GLU A 26 -14.47 -18.48 -3.06
C GLU A 26 -14.60 -17.46 -1.92
N ARG A 27 -15.42 -17.77 -0.90
CA ARG A 27 -15.59 -16.89 0.26
C ARG A 27 -14.30 -16.69 1.05
N THR A 28 -13.50 -17.74 1.26
CA THR A 28 -12.23 -17.64 2.00
C THR A 28 -11.15 -16.90 1.23
N ALA A 29 -11.05 -17.11 -0.08
CA ALA A 29 -10.14 -16.37 -0.96
C ALA A 29 -10.52 -14.88 -0.98
N PHE A 30 -11.80 -14.58 -1.18
CA PHE A 30 -12.31 -13.20 -1.17
C PHE A 30 -12.07 -12.51 0.17
N TYR A 31 -12.24 -13.19 1.31
CA TYR A 31 -11.95 -12.61 2.62
C TYR A 31 -10.46 -12.29 2.81
N THR A 32 -9.57 -13.18 2.33
CA THR A 32 -8.11 -12.96 2.36
C THR A 32 -7.76 -11.72 1.53
N PHE A 33 -8.31 -11.63 0.31
CA PHE A 33 -8.18 -10.48 -0.57
C PHE A 33 -8.65 -9.18 0.11
N LEU A 34 -9.85 -9.19 0.69
CA LEU A 34 -10.40 -8.03 1.39
C LEU A 34 -9.51 -7.57 2.55
N CYS A 35 -8.99 -8.50 3.36
CA CYS A 35 -8.09 -8.15 4.46
C CYS A 35 -6.79 -7.51 3.96
N CYS A 36 -6.18 -8.07 2.91
CA CYS A 36 -4.97 -7.51 2.30
C CYS A 36 -5.23 -6.13 1.66
N LEU A 37 -6.35 -5.97 0.96
CA LEU A 37 -6.76 -4.69 0.39
C LEU A 37 -6.99 -3.65 1.50
N SER A 38 -7.74 -4.00 2.54
CA SER A 38 -7.97 -3.13 3.69
C SER A 38 -6.66 -2.72 4.37
N ALA A 39 -5.69 -3.63 4.52
CA ALA A 39 -4.39 -3.28 5.09
C ALA A 39 -3.67 -2.22 4.24
N ARG A 40 -3.63 -2.37 2.92
CA ARG A 40 -3.02 -1.38 2.01
C ARG A 40 -3.72 -0.02 2.10
N LEU A 41 -5.05 -0.01 2.17
CA LEU A 41 -5.84 1.22 2.28
C LEU A 41 -5.65 1.91 3.63
N VAL A 42 -5.65 1.15 4.73
CA VAL A 42 -5.39 1.68 6.09
C VAL A 42 -3.99 2.28 6.16
N PHE A 43 -2.99 1.61 5.60
CA PHE A 43 -1.62 2.13 5.54
C PHE A 43 -1.56 3.49 4.83
N LEU A 44 -2.17 3.60 3.64
CA LEU A 44 -2.22 4.85 2.87
C LEU A 44 -2.95 5.97 3.62
N VAL A 45 -4.11 5.68 4.21
CA VAL A 45 -4.90 6.66 4.99
C VAL A 45 -4.13 7.12 6.23
N ALA A 46 -3.49 6.22 6.96
CA ALA A 46 -2.72 6.54 8.15
C ALA A 46 -1.54 7.48 7.85
N HIS A 47 -0.85 7.25 6.72
CA HIS A 47 0.21 8.14 6.25
C HIS A 47 -0.35 9.50 5.82
N GLY A 48 -1.48 9.53 5.09
CA GLY A 48 -2.15 10.78 4.73
C GLY A 48 -2.57 11.61 5.96
N LEU A 49 -3.13 10.96 6.98
CA LEU A 49 -3.48 11.61 8.25
C LEU A 49 -2.25 12.12 9.00
N THR A 50 -1.13 11.42 8.94
CA THR A 50 0.13 11.84 9.58
C THR A 50 0.73 13.05 8.86
N CYS A 51 0.72 13.06 7.51
CA CYS A 51 1.10 14.24 6.73
C CYS A 51 0.22 15.45 7.07
N PHE A 52 -1.09 15.24 7.19
CA PHE A 52 -2.03 16.28 7.61
C PHE A 52 -1.71 16.78 9.02
N ALA A 53 -1.56 15.90 10.00
CA ALA A 53 -1.25 16.25 11.38
C ALA A 53 0.07 17.02 11.51
N ALA A 54 1.14 16.55 10.85
CA ALA A 54 2.43 17.23 10.83
C ALA A 54 2.34 18.63 10.22
N SER A 55 1.52 18.79 9.16
CA SER A 55 1.34 20.08 8.49
C SER A 55 0.53 21.07 9.33
N VAL A 56 -0.52 20.62 10.03
CA VAL A 56 -1.29 21.45 10.96
C VAL A 56 -0.42 21.88 12.15
N SER A 57 0.46 21.00 12.63
CA SER A 57 1.38 21.28 13.73
C SER A 57 2.65 22.02 13.32
N LEU A 58 2.76 22.52 12.08
CA LEU A 58 4.00 23.13 11.60
C LEU A 58 4.42 24.35 12.45
N GLN A 59 3.47 25.17 12.90
CA GLN A 59 3.74 26.30 13.80
C GLN A 59 4.27 25.86 15.17
N ASP A 60 3.71 24.78 15.73
CA ASP A 60 4.18 24.19 17.00
C ASP A 60 5.58 23.57 16.84
N ILE A 61 5.86 23.01 15.66
CA ILE A 61 7.17 22.46 15.30
C ILE A 61 8.21 23.58 15.23
N GLU A 62 7.90 24.69 14.55
CA GLU A 62 8.78 25.86 14.44
C GLU A 62 9.06 26.51 15.79
N SER A 63 8.05 26.56 16.67
CA SER A 63 8.19 27.10 18.03
C SER A 63 8.80 26.11 19.03
N GLY A 64 9.11 24.88 18.63
CA GLY A 64 9.78 23.89 19.46
C GLY A 64 8.91 23.36 20.61
N ILE A 65 7.58 23.43 20.48
CA ILE A 65 6.61 22.92 21.46
C ILE A 65 5.76 21.76 20.92
N ALA A 66 6.04 21.29 19.69
CA ALA A 66 5.32 20.18 19.09
C ALA A 66 5.41 18.89 19.93
N ASN A 67 4.31 18.15 19.96
CA ASN A 67 4.26 16.82 20.54
C ASN A 67 4.32 15.76 19.42
N TRP A 68 5.54 15.31 19.10
CA TRP A 68 5.77 14.34 18.03
C TRP A 68 5.02 13.02 18.22
N TRP A 69 4.84 12.57 19.46
CA TRP A 69 4.08 11.35 19.77
C TRP A 69 2.62 11.46 19.32
N LEU A 70 2.02 12.64 19.45
CA LEU A 70 0.65 12.89 18.99
C LEU A 70 0.58 12.98 17.46
N ILE A 71 1.57 13.62 16.82
CA ILE A 71 1.67 13.75 15.36
C ILE A 71 1.78 12.38 14.69
N PHE A 72 2.58 11.46 15.26
CA PHE A 72 2.80 10.10 14.73
C PHE A 72 1.72 9.09 15.15
N LEU A 73 0.82 9.43 16.07
CA LEU A 73 -0.22 8.52 16.54
C LEU A 73 -1.07 7.89 15.40
N PRO A 74 -1.49 8.62 14.34
CA PRO A 74 -2.26 8.02 13.26
C PRO A 74 -1.49 6.91 12.52
N ILE A 75 -0.19 7.07 12.30
CA ILE A 75 0.64 6.08 11.59
C ILE A 75 0.78 4.80 12.39
N TRP A 76 0.94 4.90 13.71
CA TRP A 76 1.10 3.73 14.57
C TRP A 76 -0.20 2.93 14.72
N ILE A 77 -1.34 3.64 14.86
CA ILE A 77 -2.66 2.99 14.83
C ILE A 77 -2.87 2.31 13.49
N GLY A 78 -2.51 2.98 12.39
CA GLY A 78 -2.55 2.41 11.03
C GLY A 78 -1.72 1.14 10.92
N CYS A 79 -0.44 1.19 11.31
CA CYS A 79 0.47 0.06 11.28
C CYS A 79 -0.02 -1.12 12.14
N ALA A 80 -0.54 -0.86 13.34
CA ALA A 80 -1.14 -1.90 14.18
C ALA A 80 -2.37 -2.54 13.52
N CYS A 81 -3.26 -1.74 12.93
CA CYS A 81 -4.41 -2.24 12.18
C CYS A 81 -3.98 -3.07 10.96
N CYS A 82 -2.98 -2.61 10.20
CA CYS A 82 -2.40 -3.35 9.08
C CYS A 82 -1.84 -4.71 9.53
N LEU A 83 -1.12 -4.74 10.67
CA LEU A 83 -0.56 -5.95 11.24
C LEU A 83 -1.67 -6.96 11.58
N VAL A 84 -2.72 -6.51 12.26
CA VAL A 84 -3.88 -7.35 12.60
C VAL A 84 -4.55 -7.88 11.34
N LEU A 85 -4.78 -7.03 10.32
CA LEU A 85 -5.41 -7.43 9.07
C LEU A 85 -4.58 -8.46 8.30
N LEU A 86 -3.25 -8.33 8.27
CA LEU A 86 -2.35 -9.29 7.63
C LEU A 86 -2.30 -10.63 8.40
N ILE A 87 -2.32 -10.59 9.73
CA ILE A 87 -2.39 -11.81 10.55
C ILE A 87 -3.74 -12.52 10.32
N VAL A 88 -4.85 -11.77 10.27
CA VAL A 88 -6.19 -12.31 10.00
C VAL A 88 -6.25 -12.89 8.57
N SER A 89 -5.64 -12.23 7.58
CA SER A 89 -5.58 -12.74 6.21
C SER A 89 -4.81 -14.05 6.14
N TRP A 90 -3.73 -14.21 6.91
CA TRP A 90 -2.98 -15.46 7.02
C TRP A 90 -3.81 -16.61 7.60
N PHE A 91 -4.57 -16.36 8.67
CA PHE A 91 -5.46 -17.39 9.24
C PHE A 91 -6.59 -17.77 8.29
N ALA A 92 -7.12 -16.81 7.54
CA ALA A 92 -8.12 -17.06 6.51
C ALA A 92 -7.55 -17.92 5.37
N SER A 93 -6.33 -17.63 4.95
CA SER A 93 -5.66 -18.33 3.85
C SER A 93 -5.30 -19.78 4.21
N CYS A 94 -4.99 -20.06 5.49
CA CYS A 94 -4.75 -21.43 5.97
C CYS A 94 -5.95 -22.37 5.74
N LYS A 95 -7.19 -21.86 5.93
CA LYS A 95 -8.41 -22.66 5.69
C LYS A 95 -8.56 -22.97 4.21
N TYR A 96 -8.28 -21.99 3.36
CA TYR A 96 -8.28 -22.16 1.92
C TYR A 96 -7.23 -23.21 1.50
N ILE A 97 -5.97 -23.07 1.93
CA ILE A 97 -4.89 -24.03 1.63
C ILE A 97 -5.26 -25.46 2.06
N LYS A 98 -5.83 -25.64 3.26
CA LYS A 98 -6.24 -26.98 3.73
C LYS A 98 -7.30 -27.60 2.83
N LEU A 99 -8.27 -26.81 2.40
CA LEU A 99 -9.37 -27.27 1.54
C LEU A 99 -8.84 -27.69 0.17
N CYS A 100 -8.04 -26.81 -0.39
CA CYS A 100 -7.26 -27.01 -1.60
C CYS A 100 -6.36 -28.27 -1.60
N LEU A 101 -5.64 -28.53 -0.50
CA LEU A 101 -4.85 -29.75 -0.34
C LEU A 101 -5.72 -31.00 -0.21
N SER A 102 -6.88 -30.89 0.44
CA SER A 102 -7.80 -32.01 0.62
C SER A 102 -8.43 -32.49 -0.68
N GLU A 103 -8.58 -31.58 -1.66
CA GLU A 103 -9.16 -31.92 -2.96
C GLU A 103 -8.17 -32.62 -3.91
N ARG A 104 -6.86 -32.59 -3.65
CA ARG A 104 -5.79 -33.27 -4.42
C ARG A 104 -5.86 -33.11 -5.95
N VAL A 105 -6.59 -32.13 -6.47
CA VAL A 105 -6.66 -31.93 -7.92
C VAL A 105 -5.61 -30.92 -8.35
N VAL A 106 -4.54 -31.41 -8.97
CA VAL A 106 -3.60 -30.58 -9.74
C VAL A 106 -4.30 -30.22 -11.06
N ARG A 107 -5.14 -29.18 -11.05
CA ARG A 107 -5.79 -28.70 -12.28
C ARG A 107 -4.85 -27.72 -12.99
N ILE A 108 -4.36 -28.14 -14.15
CA ILE A 108 -3.77 -27.29 -15.19
C ILE A 108 -4.79 -27.32 -16.34
N ASN A 109 -5.24 -26.13 -16.76
CA ASN A 109 -6.34 -25.79 -17.68
C ASN A 109 -7.73 -25.58 -17.04
N ASP A 110 -8.19 -24.33 -17.18
CA ASP A 110 -9.48 -23.70 -16.88
C ASP A 110 -10.03 -23.74 -15.44
N ASN A 111 -9.17 -23.90 -14.43
CA ASN A 111 -9.59 -23.68 -13.03
C ASN A 111 -8.45 -23.09 -12.17
N PRO A 112 -8.81 -22.31 -11.13
CA PRO A 112 -7.86 -21.63 -10.26
C PRO A 112 -6.96 -22.63 -9.54
N SER A 113 -5.67 -22.64 -9.87
CA SER A 113 -4.69 -23.43 -9.14
C SER A 113 -4.18 -22.64 -7.93
N ILE A 114 -4.11 -23.32 -6.78
CA ILE A 114 -3.61 -22.78 -5.51
C ILE A 114 -2.24 -22.13 -5.66
N LEU A 115 -1.39 -22.75 -6.48
CA LEU A 115 -0.01 -22.33 -6.74
C LEU A 115 0.08 -21.09 -7.61
N THR A 116 -0.94 -20.80 -8.41
CA THR A 116 -0.90 -19.72 -9.41
C THR A 116 -1.70 -18.49 -9.01
N GLU A 117 -2.76 -18.63 -8.20
CA GLU A 117 -3.60 -17.49 -7.81
C GLU A 117 -3.35 -17.02 -6.38
N VAL A 118 -3.40 -17.92 -5.40
CA VAL A 118 -3.45 -17.51 -3.98
C VAL A 118 -2.09 -17.62 -3.30
N LEU A 119 -1.27 -18.61 -3.66
CA LEU A 119 0.06 -18.78 -3.08
C LEU A 119 0.98 -17.57 -3.34
N PRO A 120 1.03 -16.97 -4.55
CA PRO A 120 1.82 -15.77 -4.78
C PRO A 120 1.42 -14.64 -3.83
N ASP A 121 0.12 -14.35 -3.71
CA ASP A 121 -0.40 -13.33 -2.81
C ASP A 121 -0.02 -13.60 -1.35
N ILE A 122 -0.22 -14.83 -0.84
CA ILE A 122 0.18 -15.19 0.52
C ILE A 122 1.68 -15.03 0.71
N THR A 123 2.50 -15.52 -0.23
CA THR A 123 3.96 -15.41 -0.11
C THR A 123 4.40 -13.95 -0.12
N THR A 124 3.71 -13.06 -0.86
CA THR A 124 3.98 -11.61 -0.82
C THR A 124 3.60 -10.96 0.52
N THR A 125 2.69 -11.54 1.31
CA THR A 125 2.37 -11.02 2.65
C THR A 125 3.50 -11.18 3.65
N ILE A 126 4.42 -12.15 3.48
CA ILE A 126 5.55 -12.34 4.40
C ILE A 126 6.55 -11.18 4.29
N PRO A 127 7.09 -10.83 3.08
CA PRO A 127 7.85 -9.61 2.91
C PRO A 127 7.07 -8.36 3.33
N GLY A 128 5.76 -8.31 3.04
CA GLY A 128 4.90 -7.20 3.45
C GLY A 128 4.84 -7.02 4.98
N LEU A 129 4.81 -8.11 5.74
CA LEU A 129 4.85 -8.10 7.20
C LEU A 129 6.20 -7.58 7.71
N ILE A 130 7.31 -8.08 7.14
CA ILE A 130 8.65 -7.62 7.49
C ILE A 130 8.79 -6.12 7.19
N PHE A 131 8.35 -5.70 6.01
CA PHE A 131 8.30 -4.30 5.60
C PHE A 131 7.53 -3.45 6.61
N LEU A 132 6.33 -3.88 7.01
CA LEU A 132 5.49 -3.15 7.97
C LEU A 132 6.13 -3.03 9.35
N VAL A 133 6.76 -4.09 9.85
CA VAL A 133 7.47 -4.08 11.13
C VAL A 133 8.66 -3.12 11.07
N LEU A 134 9.44 -3.16 9.99
CA LEU A 134 10.57 -2.25 9.81
C LEU A 134 10.12 -0.79 9.65
N ALA A 135 9.02 -0.54 8.94
CA ALA A 135 8.41 0.79 8.82
C ALA A 135 7.98 1.33 10.19
N PHE A 136 7.28 0.51 10.98
CA PHE A 136 6.87 0.89 12.34
C PHE A 136 8.06 1.28 13.23
N TYR A 137 9.14 0.47 13.24
CA TYR A 137 10.34 0.81 14.01
C TYR A 137 11.05 2.04 13.45
N SER A 138 11.12 2.20 12.13
CA SER A 138 11.70 3.39 11.51
C SER A 138 10.95 4.66 11.94
N GLU A 139 9.63 4.65 11.89
CA GLU A 139 8.76 5.75 12.34
C GLU A 139 8.90 6.03 13.83
N PHE A 140 9.01 4.99 14.66
CA PHE A 140 9.25 5.13 16.09
C PHE A 140 10.58 5.86 16.38
N TYR A 141 11.68 5.41 15.75
CA TYR A 141 12.98 6.04 15.92
C TYR A 141 13.06 7.45 15.30
N LEU A 142 12.29 7.71 14.24
CA LEU A 142 12.13 9.07 13.70
C LEU A 142 11.44 9.97 14.72
N CYS A 143 10.33 9.52 15.32
CA CYS A 143 9.62 10.26 16.34
C CYS A 143 10.50 10.52 17.57
N GLU A 144 11.25 9.51 18.05
CA GLU A 144 12.20 9.66 19.15
C GLU A 144 13.31 10.67 18.81
N TYR A 145 13.89 10.57 17.62
CA TYR A 145 14.89 11.54 17.15
C TYR A 145 14.32 12.97 17.12
N LEU A 146 13.12 13.16 16.59
CA LEU A 146 12.50 14.48 16.49
C LEU A 146 12.19 15.07 17.88
N ALA A 147 11.68 14.25 18.80
CA ALA A 147 11.40 14.66 20.18
C ALA A 147 12.69 15.03 20.95
N THR A 148 13.74 14.22 20.82
CA THR A 148 15.02 14.47 21.52
C THR A 148 15.81 15.60 20.88
N SER A 149 15.74 15.77 19.56
CA SER A 149 16.29 16.93 18.83
C SER A 149 15.64 18.23 19.28
N GLN A 150 14.33 18.25 19.49
CA GLN A 150 13.61 19.42 20.03
C GLN A 150 14.02 19.74 21.48
N ALA A 151 14.37 18.72 22.27
CA ALA A 151 14.93 18.89 23.61
C ALA A 151 16.41 19.32 23.63
N GLY A 152 17.08 19.40 22.48
CA GLY A 152 18.49 19.77 22.36
C GLY A 152 19.48 18.62 22.46
N GLU A 153 19.02 17.37 22.60
CA GLU A 153 19.85 16.16 22.76
C GLU A 153 19.51 15.10 21.70
N PRO A 154 19.76 15.34 20.41
CA PRO A 154 19.30 14.47 19.33
C PRO A 154 19.89 13.05 19.44
N SER A 155 19.03 12.06 19.71
CA SER A 155 19.36 10.63 19.79
C SER A 155 18.70 9.82 18.66
N SER A 156 19.08 8.56 18.46
CA SER A 156 18.37 7.62 17.56
C SER A 156 18.39 7.89 16.04
N LEU A 157 19.07 8.93 15.55
CA LEU A 157 19.15 9.21 14.10
C LEU A 157 19.70 8.02 13.29
N THR A 158 20.79 7.42 13.77
CA THR A 158 21.44 6.29 13.08
C THR A 158 20.48 5.11 12.94
N SER A 159 19.73 4.80 13.99
CA SER A 159 18.72 3.73 13.99
C SER A 159 17.62 4.02 12.97
N TYR A 160 17.09 5.23 12.95
CA TYR A 160 16.12 5.67 11.93
C TYR A 160 16.67 5.50 10.51
N MET A 161 17.87 6.01 10.25
CA MET A 161 18.50 6.01 8.94
C MET A 161 18.73 4.60 8.38
N VAL A 162 19.21 3.68 9.22
CA VAL A 162 19.42 2.29 8.85
C VAL A 162 18.08 1.63 8.52
N LEU A 163 17.08 1.77 9.39
CA LEU A 163 15.77 1.17 9.19
C LEU A 163 15.02 1.74 7.98
N SER A 164 15.03 3.05 7.80
CA SER A 164 14.42 3.72 6.63
C SER A 164 15.08 3.25 5.33
N THR A 165 16.41 3.10 5.34
CA THR A 165 17.16 2.55 4.21
C THR A 165 16.75 1.10 3.91
N CYS A 166 16.60 0.26 4.95
CA CYS A 166 16.10 -1.11 4.78
C CYS A 166 14.67 -1.13 4.19
N VAL A 167 13.77 -0.29 4.69
CA VAL A 167 12.39 -0.14 4.18
C VAL A 167 12.41 0.30 2.71
N ALA A 168 13.22 1.29 2.37
CA ALA A 168 13.38 1.80 1.03
C ALA A 168 13.90 0.74 0.05
N LEU A 169 14.94 0.00 0.45
CA LEU A 169 15.50 -1.10 -0.36
C LEU A 169 14.50 -2.24 -0.53
N LEU A 170 13.78 -2.63 0.52
CA LEU A 170 12.72 -3.64 0.43
C LEU A 170 11.60 -3.21 -0.52
N SER A 171 11.19 -1.93 -0.48
CA SER A 171 10.23 -1.37 -1.43
C SER A 171 10.75 -1.46 -2.87
N ILE A 172 12.02 -1.09 -3.12
CA ILE A 172 12.62 -1.20 -4.46
C ILE A 172 12.67 -2.66 -4.89
N CYS A 173 13.16 -3.58 -4.05
CA CYS A 173 13.22 -5.01 -4.35
C CYS A 173 11.84 -5.59 -4.64
N GLN A 174 10.81 -5.18 -3.91
CA GLN A 174 9.44 -5.60 -4.18
C GLN A 174 8.97 -5.07 -5.53
N GLY A 175 9.24 -3.81 -5.85
CA GLY A 175 8.88 -3.26 -7.15
C GLY A 175 9.65 -3.85 -8.34
N THR A 176 10.88 -4.34 -8.15
CA THR A 176 11.64 -4.99 -9.23
C THR A 176 11.28 -6.45 -9.42
N LEU A 177 10.96 -7.17 -8.35
CA LEU A 177 10.61 -8.60 -8.38
C LEU A 177 9.16 -8.84 -8.83
N PHE A 178 8.24 -7.92 -8.53
CA PHE A 178 6.83 -8.06 -8.88
C PHE A 178 6.44 -7.11 -10.02
N THR A 179 5.88 -7.67 -11.09
CA THR A 179 5.49 -6.94 -12.31
C THR A 179 4.29 -6.03 -12.09
N GLU A 180 3.38 -6.40 -11.19
CA GLU A 180 2.18 -5.62 -10.88
C GLU A 180 2.50 -4.48 -9.89
N ASN A 181 2.30 -3.23 -10.34
CA ASN A 181 2.58 -2.01 -9.56
C ASN A 181 4.08 -1.73 -9.29
N SER A 182 4.98 -2.29 -10.09
CA SER A 182 6.44 -2.10 -10.01
C SER A 182 6.87 -0.63 -9.87
N ALA A 183 6.29 0.25 -10.69
CA ALA A 183 6.59 1.68 -10.68
C ALA A 183 6.30 2.35 -9.33
N LEU A 184 5.25 1.92 -8.61
CA LEU A 184 4.90 2.52 -7.31
C LEU A 184 5.97 2.21 -6.26
N TRP A 185 6.30 0.93 -6.13
CA TRP A 185 7.22 0.45 -5.11
C TRP A 185 8.67 0.89 -5.38
N ILE A 186 9.08 0.92 -6.65
CA ILE A 186 10.41 1.45 -7.04
C ILE A 186 10.47 2.96 -6.74
N SER A 187 9.48 3.73 -7.20
CA SER A 187 9.51 5.19 -7.03
C SER A 187 9.41 5.62 -5.57
N LEU A 188 8.54 4.98 -4.79
CA LEU A 188 8.40 5.27 -3.36
C LEU A 188 9.66 4.88 -2.58
N GLY A 189 10.19 3.69 -2.84
CA GLY A 189 11.42 3.22 -2.21
C GLY A 189 12.63 4.09 -2.57
N ALA A 190 12.82 4.42 -3.85
CA ALA A 190 13.88 5.32 -4.28
C ALA A 190 13.71 6.73 -3.68
N GLY A 191 12.47 7.24 -3.64
CA GLY A 191 12.14 8.51 -2.99
C GLY A 191 12.56 8.52 -1.52
N LEU A 192 12.12 7.53 -0.76
CA LEU A 192 12.46 7.37 0.66
C LEU A 192 13.97 7.25 0.89
N LEU A 193 14.67 6.47 0.04
CA LEU A 193 16.12 6.30 0.13
C LEU A 193 16.84 7.63 -0.06
N VAL A 194 16.54 8.34 -1.16
CA VAL A 194 17.19 9.62 -1.48
C VAL A 194 16.86 10.66 -0.42
N SER A 195 15.60 10.77 0.01
CA SER A 195 15.21 11.70 1.09
C SER A 195 15.93 11.41 2.40
N SER A 196 16.07 10.14 2.77
CA SER A 196 16.81 9.75 3.98
C SER A 196 18.30 10.14 3.85
N LEU A 197 18.94 9.82 2.72
CA LEU A 197 20.34 10.18 2.48
C LEU A 197 20.56 11.70 2.48
N SER A 198 19.66 12.46 1.84
CA SER A 198 19.69 13.93 1.86
C SER A 198 19.50 14.49 3.27
N PHE A 199 18.63 13.88 4.07
CA PHE A 199 18.45 14.26 5.48
C PHE A 199 19.69 13.99 6.32
N ALA A 200 20.35 12.84 6.14
CA ALA A 200 21.61 12.54 6.83
C ALA A 200 22.76 13.47 6.40
N ALA A 201 22.87 13.75 5.11
CA ALA A 201 23.92 14.60 4.55
C ALA A 201 23.78 16.08 4.97
N SER A 202 22.56 16.54 5.26
CA SER A 202 22.29 17.91 5.70
C SER A 202 22.41 18.13 7.22
N ARG A 203 22.82 17.11 7.98
CA ARG A 203 22.96 17.22 9.44
C ARG A 203 24.20 18.05 9.80
N GLY A 204 23.97 19.25 10.33
CA GLY A 204 25.00 20.07 10.98
C GLY A 204 25.44 21.32 10.21
N GLU A 205 25.01 21.48 8.97
CA GLU A 205 25.20 22.73 8.24
C GLU A 205 24.08 23.72 8.58
N GLN A 206 24.44 25.01 8.60
CA GLN A 206 23.52 26.12 8.78
C GLN A 206 22.32 25.93 7.84
N LYS A 207 21.11 25.86 8.38
CA LYS A 207 19.84 25.46 7.72
C LYS A 207 19.59 26.18 6.38
N SER A 208 20.27 25.76 5.32
CA SER A 208 20.05 26.33 4.00
C SER A 208 18.70 25.82 3.49
N ALA A 209 17.79 26.74 3.15
CA ALA A 209 16.47 26.43 2.58
C ALA A 209 16.58 25.47 1.38
N PHE A 210 17.69 25.54 0.64
CA PHE A 210 18.01 24.61 -0.43
C PHE A 210 18.12 23.14 0.03
N LEU A 211 18.84 22.88 1.13
CA LEU A 211 19.01 21.53 1.66
C LEU A 211 17.68 20.95 2.16
N GLN A 212 16.81 21.80 2.73
CA GLN A 212 15.48 21.38 3.16
C GLN A 212 14.57 21.03 1.98
N ALA A 213 14.63 21.81 0.89
CA ALA A 213 13.88 21.51 -0.33
C ALA A 213 14.33 20.20 -1.00
N LEU A 214 15.62 19.86 -0.92
CA LEU A 214 16.16 18.59 -1.43
C LEU A 214 15.58 17.35 -0.74
N ILE A 215 15.10 17.45 0.50
CA ILE A 215 14.45 16.34 1.20
C ILE A 215 13.07 16.04 0.60
N VAL A 216 12.37 17.06 0.09
CA VAL A 216 11.01 16.94 -0.47
C VAL A 216 11.03 16.51 -1.94
N LEU A 217 12.05 16.92 -2.70
CA LEU A 217 12.15 16.68 -4.14
C LEU A 217 11.98 15.20 -4.57
N PRO A 218 12.54 14.20 -3.86
CA PRO A 218 12.36 12.79 -4.24
C PRO A 218 10.90 12.35 -4.21
N PHE A 219 10.08 12.88 -3.29
CA PHE A 219 8.64 12.59 -3.25
C PHE A 219 7.90 13.22 -4.43
N VAL A 220 8.29 14.42 -4.87
CA VAL A 220 7.74 15.07 -6.08
C VAL A 220 7.99 14.18 -7.31
N LEU A 221 9.22 13.67 -7.45
CA LEU A 221 9.59 12.78 -8.54
C LEU A 221 8.86 11.43 -8.45
N ALA A 222 8.68 10.89 -7.24
CA ALA A 222 7.92 9.66 -7.04
C ALA A 222 6.45 9.81 -7.46
N VAL A 223 5.80 10.94 -7.12
CA VAL A 223 4.42 11.19 -7.56
C VAL A 223 4.36 11.46 -9.07
N ALA A 224 5.34 12.14 -9.67
CA ALA A 224 5.40 12.37 -11.11
C ALA A 224 5.50 11.06 -11.91
N THR A 225 6.34 10.13 -11.45
CA THR A 225 6.47 8.80 -12.07
C THR A 225 5.20 7.97 -11.91
N LEU A 226 4.56 8.01 -10.74
CA LEU A 226 3.25 7.38 -10.50
C LEU A 226 2.15 7.95 -11.40
N LEU A 227 2.11 9.27 -11.56
CA LEU A 227 1.18 9.96 -12.44
C LEU A 227 1.39 9.52 -13.89
N THR A 228 2.64 9.52 -14.36
CA THR A 228 3.00 9.10 -15.71
C THR A 228 2.62 7.64 -15.97
N ALA A 229 2.92 6.75 -15.02
CA ALA A 229 2.54 5.34 -15.08
C ALA A 229 1.01 5.17 -15.14
N SER A 230 0.27 5.95 -14.36
CA SER A 230 -1.21 5.90 -14.32
C SER A 230 -1.83 6.43 -15.62
N ILE A 231 -1.27 7.49 -16.19
CA ILE A 231 -1.68 8.01 -17.51
C ILE A 231 -1.40 6.98 -18.60
N HIS A 232 -0.21 6.38 -18.61
CA HIS A 232 0.15 5.33 -19.57
C HIS A 232 -0.77 4.12 -19.45
N ARG A 233 -1.09 3.67 -18.22
CA ARG A 233 -2.04 2.58 -17.97
C ARG A 233 -3.43 2.94 -18.51
N LEU A 234 -3.94 4.13 -18.19
CA LEU A 234 -5.25 4.58 -18.67
C LEU A 234 -5.31 4.63 -20.20
N LYS A 235 -4.27 5.15 -20.87
CA LYS A 235 -4.20 5.21 -22.34
C LYS A 235 -4.13 3.82 -22.96
N ARG A 236 -3.28 2.94 -22.41
CA ARG A 236 -3.07 1.57 -22.94
C ARG A 236 -4.33 0.72 -22.86
N TYR A 237 -5.06 0.80 -21.75
CA TYR A 237 -6.22 -0.05 -21.51
C TYR A 237 -7.57 0.63 -21.79
N ALA A 238 -7.58 1.85 -22.34
CA ALA A 238 -8.80 2.63 -22.56
C ALA A 238 -9.88 1.85 -23.34
N ALA A 239 -9.50 1.07 -24.35
CA ALA A 239 -10.44 0.31 -25.18
C ALA A 239 -11.10 -0.87 -24.44
N VAL A 240 -10.42 -1.46 -23.45
CA VAL A 240 -10.87 -2.66 -22.72
C VAL A 240 -11.60 -2.29 -21.43
N LEU A 241 -11.29 -1.13 -20.84
CA LEU A 241 -11.87 -0.66 -19.59
C LEU A 241 -13.36 -0.30 -19.75
N ARG A 242 -14.19 -0.74 -18.78
CA ARG A 242 -15.58 -0.29 -18.72
C ARG A 242 -15.66 1.18 -18.28
N ARG A 243 -16.78 1.85 -18.58
CA ARG A 243 -17.01 3.28 -18.25
C ARG A 243 -16.76 3.61 -16.78
N GLU A 244 -17.18 2.73 -15.86
CA GLU A 244 -16.96 2.91 -14.42
C GLU A 244 -15.48 2.82 -14.03
N GLU A 245 -14.75 1.81 -14.51
CA GLU A 245 -13.30 1.66 -14.29
C GLU A 245 -12.53 2.87 -14.86
N GLN A 246 -12.87 3.29 -16.09
CA GLN A 246 -12.29 4.49 -16.69
C GLN A 246 -12.53 5.73 -15.83
N THR A 247 -13.71 5.85 -15.20
CA THR A 247 -14.04 6.99 -14.34
C THR A 247 -13.17 6.97 -13.08
N PHE A 248 -13.04 5.82 -12.41
CA PHE A 248 -12.17 5.70 -11.24
C PHE A 248 -10.68 5.92 -11.57
N GLN A 249 -10.20 5.43 -12.72
CA GLN A 249 -8.83 5.68 -13.16
C GLN A 249 -8.60 7.16 -13.50
N LYS A 250 -9.56 7.85 -14.11
CA LYS A 250 -9.48 9.31 -14.35
C LYS A 250 -9.45 10.09 -13.04
N ILE A 251 -10.29 9.71 -12.08
CA ILE A 251 -10.29 10.31 -10.73
C ILE A 251 -8.93 10.09 -10.07
N GLU A 252 -8.38 8.87 -10.14
CA GLU A 252 -7.07 8.56 -9.59
C GLU A 252 -5.95 9.41 -10.22
N VAL A 253 -5.91 9.52 -11.55
CA VAL A 253 -4.96 10.36 -12.29
C VAL A 253 -5.12 11.84 -11.91
N ALA A 254 -6.36 12.32 -11.77
CA ALA A 254 -6.62 13.71 -11.35
C ALA A 254 -6.11 13.97 -9.92
N LEU A 255 -6.38 13.06 -8.99
CA LEU A 255 -5.89 13.15 -7.60
C LEU A 255 -4.36 13.12 -7.54
N LEU A 256 -3.72 12.23 -8.30
CA LEU A 256 -2.25 12.20 -8.42
C LEU A 256 -1.68 13.49 -9.03
N GLY A 257 -2.38 14.08 -10.00
CA GLY A 257 -2.02 15.36 -10.60
C GLY A 257 -2.08 16.52 -9.60
N ILE A 258 -3.15 16.58 -8.80
CA ILE A 258 -3.28 17.60 -7.74
C ILE A 258 -2.22 17.37 -6.65
N LEU A 259 -2.01 16.12 -6.23
CA LEU A 259 -0.97 15.76 -5.27
C LEU A 259 0.43 16.20 -5.74
N PHE A 260 0.74 15.99 -7.03
CA PHE A 260 1.98 16.45 -7.65
C PHE A 260 2.13 17.98 -7.57
N ILE A 261 1.07 18.73 -7.91
CA ILE A 261 1.08 20.20 -7.85
C ILE A 261 1.28 20.67 -6.40
N CYS A 262 0.57 20.09 -5.43
CA CYS A 262 0.73 20.44 -4.02
C CYS A 262 2.15 20.15 -3.52
N LEU A 263 2.72 18.98 -3.82
CA LEU A 263 4.10 18.64 -3.43
C LEU A 263 5.14 19.55 -4.10
N ALA A 264 4.96 19.87 -5.38
CA ALA A 264 5.83 20.81 -6.08
C ALA A 264 5.74 22.22 -5.47
N SER A 265 4.53 22.65 -5.07
CA SER A 265 4.32 23.91 -4.35
C SER A 265 4.99 23.90 -2.98
N VAL A 266 4.88 22.81 -2.20
CA VAL A 266 5.60 22.65 -0.93
C VAL A 266 7.10 22.76 -1.15
N ALA A 267 7.67 22.01 -2.11
CA ALA A 267 9.10 22.06 -2.40
C ALA A 267 9.56 23.47 -2.81
N TYR A 268 8.78 24.16 -3.65
CA TYR A 268 9.05 25.54 -4.04
C TYR A 268 8.98 26.51 -2.85
N LYS A 269 7.96 26.42 -2.01
CA LYS A 269 7.83 27.29 -0.83
C LYS A 269 8.90 27.04 0.22
N VAL A 270 9.27 25.79 0.47
CA VAL A 270 10.41 25.43 1.33
C VAL A 270 11.70 26.03 0.76
N PHE A 271 11.92 25.93 -0.55
CA PHE A 271 13.07 26.55 -1.21
C PHE A 271 13.10 28.08 -1.05
N MET A 272 11.94 28.73 -1.04
CA MET A 272 11.79 30.18 -0.85
C MET A 272 11.70 30.60 0.64
N ASP A 273 11.97 29.69 1.59
CA ASP A 273 11.88 29.92 3.04
C ASP A 273 10.50 30.39 3.53
N LYS A 274 9.44 29.92 2.86
CA LYS A 274 8.03 30.21 3.16
C LYS A 274 7.33 29.02 3.80
N LEU A 275 7.90 28.50 4.89
CA LEU A 275 7.42 27.29 5.56
C LEU A 275 5.97 27.40 6.04
N SER A 276 5.60 28.54 6.66
CA SER A 276 4.24 28.78 7.13
C SER A 276 3.20 28.72 6.01
N GLU A 277 3.54 29.22 4.80
CA GLU A 277 2.68 29.11 3.63
C GLU A 277 2.60 27.67 3.13
N ALA A 278 3.65 26.85 3.29
CA ALA A 278 3.70 25.45 2.85
C ALA A 278 2.84 24.51 3.70
N ALA A 279 2.48 24.90 4.92
CA ALA A 279 1.60 24.13 5.80
C ALA A 279 0.25 23.80 5.14
N VAL A 280 -0.33 24.76 4.43
CA VAL A 280 -1.63 24.58 3.78
C VAL A 280 -1.56 23.52 2.68
N GLU A 281 -0.53 23.58 1.82
CA GLU A 281 -0.33 22.54 0.81
C GLU A 281 0.05 21.20 1.42
N GLY A 282 0.80 21.17 2.52
CA GLY A 282 1.06 19.94 3.28
C GLY A 282 -0.21 19.27 3.79
N CYS A 283 -1.16 20.07 4.32
CA CYS A 283 -2.49 19.57 4.71
C CYS A 283 -3.24 18.99 3.50
N LEU A 284 -3.21 19.67 2.36
CA LEU A 284 -3.84 19.19 1.12
C LEU A 284 -3.20 17.88 0.63
N VAL A 285 -1.87 17.76 0.68
CA VAL A 285 -1.14 16.51 0.38
C VAL A 285 -1.67 15.36 1.23
N GLY A 286 -1.80 15.56 2.55
CA GLY A 286 -2.37 14.57 3.46
C GLY A 286 -3.81 14.16 3.10
N ILE A 287 -4.67 15.15 2.81
CA ILE A 287 -6.06 14.91 2.39
C ILE A 287 -6.13 14.11 1.09
N PHE A 288 -5.35 14.49 0.08
CA PHE A 288 -5.37 13.81 -1.22
C PHE A 288 -4.80 12.39 -1.16
N LEU A 289 -3.81 12.14 -0.30
CA LEU A 289 -3.34 10.77 0.01
C LEU A 289 -4.47 9.91 0.59
N CYS A 290 -5.24 10.43 1.55
CA CYS A 290 -6.41 9.75 2.09
C CYS A 290 -7.48 9.49 1.01
N LEU A 291 -7.78 10.49 0.18
CA LEU A 291 -8.78 10.37 -0.90
C LEU A 291 -8.39 9.36 -1.97
N LEU A 292 -7.10 9.17 -2.26
CA LEU A 292 -6.59 8.16 -3.20
C LEU A 292 -6.92 6.72 -2.79
N ALA A 293 -7.17 6.46 -1.50
CA ALA A 293 -7.59 5.15 -1.03
C ALA A 293 -8.93 4.72 -1.66
N PHE A 294 -9.86 5.64 -1.87
CA PHE A 294 -11.20 5.32 -2.40
C PHE A 294 -11.20 4.77 -3.83
N PRO A 295 -10.67 5.47 -4.87
CA PRO A 295 -10.64 4.93 -6.22
C PRO A 295 -9.79 3.65 -6.29
N ARG A 296 -8.71 3.54 -5.51
CA ARG A 296 -7.90 2.32 -5.44
C ARG A 296 -8.68 1.14 -4.89
N ALA A 297 -9.44 1.32 -3.81
CA ALA A 297 -10.32 0.29 -3.28
C ALA A 297 -11.31 -0.19 -4.33
N ARG A 298 -11.96 0.74 -5.04
CA ARG A 298 -12.95 0.44 -6.08
C ARG A 298 -12.35 -0.30 -7.26
N LEU A 299 -11.17 0.11 -7.73
CA LEU A 299 -10.46 -0.55 -8.83
C LEU A 299 -10.01 -1.96 -8.45
N CYS A 300 -9.42 -2.16 -7.27
CA CYS A 300 -9.00 -3.49 -6.81
C CYS A 300 -10.20 -4.43 -6.64
N MET A 301 -11.30 -3.95 -6.05
CA MET A 301 -12.55 -4.73 -5.95
C MET A 301 -13.11 -5.12 -7.31
N TRP A 302 -12.93 -4.25 -8.31
CA TRP A 302 -13.36 -4.51 -9.67
C TRP A 302 -12.48 -5.58 -10.34
N GLU A 303 -11.16 -5.47 -10.20
CA GLU A 303 -10.18 -6.44 -10.70
C GLU A 303 -10.41 -7.82 -10.07
N ALA A 304 -10.66 -7.88 -8.77
CA ALA A 304 -10.99 -9.14 -8.08
C ALA A 304 -12.28 -9.80 -8.60
N LYS A 305 -13.25 -9.02 -9.10
CA LYS A 305 -14.52 -9.55 -9.63
C LYS A 305 -14.44 -9.95 -11.11
N HIS A 306 -13.62 -9.25 -11.91
CA HIS A 306 -13.63 -9.38 -13.38
C HIS A 306 -12.31 -9.88 -13.97
N GLY A 307 -11.34 -10.22 -13.13
CA GLY A 307 -9.99 -10.61 -13.54
C GLY A 307 -9.06 -9.43 -13.81
N HIS A 308 -7.76 -9.73 -13.86
CA HIS A 308 -6.70 -8.75 -14.08
C HIS A 308 -6.83 -8.09 -15.45
N LEU A 309 -6.40 -6.82 -15.56
CA LEU A 309 -6.48 -6.06 -16.81
C LEU A 309 -5.64 -6.68 -17.93
N ALA A 310 -4.47 -7.25 -17.60
CA ALA A 310 -3.58 -7.89 -18.56
C ALA A 310 -4.24 -9.10 -19.23
N ASP A 311 -4.92 -9.93 -18.44
CA ASP A 311 -5.63 -11.09 -18.96
C ASP A 311 -6.76 -10.66 -19.90
N ARG A 312 -7.56 -9.67 -19.47
CA ARG A 312 -8.66 -9.12 -20.28
C ARG A 312 -8.18 -8.53 -21.61
N SER A 313 -7.01 -7.89 -21.67
CA SER A 313 -6.46 -7.39 -22.93
C SER A 313 -6.05 -8.52 -23.88
N ASN A 314 -5.44 -9.59 -23.37
CA ASN A 314 -5.02 -10.72 -24.20
C ASN A 314 -6.23 -11.41 -24.88
N TRP A 315 -7.35 -11.51 -24.18
CA TRP A 315 -8.61 -12.05 -24.75
C TRP A 315 -9.19 -11.17 -25.85
N SER A 316 -9.06 -9.84 -25.73
CA SER A 316 -9.56 -8.92 -26.76
C SER A 316 -8.75 -8.96 -28.05
N GLU A 317 -7.46 -9.28 -27.97
CA GLU A 317 -6.59 -9.44 -29.15
C GLU A 317 -6.75 -10.82 -29.80
N ALA A 318 -7.15 -11.84 -29.04
CA ALA A 318 -7.30 -13.22 -29.52
C ALA A 318 -8.60 -13.50 -30.31
N LEU A 319 -9.60 -12.62 -30.24
CA LEU A 319 -10.85 -12.76 -30.98
C LEU A 319 -10.74 -12.00 -32.32
N PRO A 320 -10.57 -12.68 -33.47
CA PRO A 320 -10.66 -12.02 -34.76
C PRO A 320 -12.08 -11.47 -34.96
N LEU A 321 -12.16 -10.18 -35.29
CA LEU A 321 -13.39 -9.50 -35.71
C LEU A 321 -13.95 -10.08 -37.01
#